data_AF-A0A6J8FA39-F1
#
_entry.id   AF-A0A6J8FA39-F1
#
_cell.length_a   1.000
_cell.length_b   1.000
_cell.length_c   1.000
_cell.angle_alpha   90.00
_cell.angle_beta   90.00
_cell.angle_gamma   90.00
#
_symmetry.space_group_name_H-M   'P 1'
#
loop_
_entity.id
_entity.type
_entity.pdbx_description
1 polymer ?
#
loop_
_entity_poly.entity_id
_entity_poly.type
_entity_poly.pdbx_seq_one_letter_code
_entity_poly.pdbx_strand_id
1 'polypeptide(L)'
;MDGEKLSSINTLRTRFPALTVSDARALLERHNWNVTIAGAEAERGERQRKKADSANYFVGGGDKGSGQQVMAPPGESVSDRSGEIGSGSGVHSMIDRIFRKAEVEMAKASGGDGGTGVEDNEPRAFYGRGQRLGYTANPSPYVASTLRAARSVCITVYRNGFEVDSNGFVPLNSDEGRQFVEAMDKGYVPPSLAAKYPNTDLTVNLRDCLQVDYVPPSYIPFQGHGHRLAAPSSAAASSAAPADAQASPATAGSPGTPTYDPSRAVEVRSDEATSFVVLLNTRGERRQVQVNPERHTVDDLYSLAHAYQPELPNFILVERGMPPRRLEASTRSQTIAQAKLSRAVVALQQL
;
A
#
# COMPACT_ATOMS: atom_id res chain seq x y z
N MET A 1 -49.80 26.06 51.49
CA MET A 1 -49.52 25.13 50.38
C MET A 1 -50.62 24.10 50.39
N ASP A 2 -51.32 23.96 49.26
CA ASP A 2 -52.46 23.05 49.14
C ASP A 2 -52.00 21.60 49.37
N GLY A 3 -52.68 20.84 50.23
CA GLY A 3 -52.26 19.48 50.61
C GLY A 3 -52.12 18.52 49.42
N GLU A 4 -52.89 18.78 48.35
CA GLU A 4 -52.87 18.02 47.09
C GLU A 4 -51.57 18.21 46.31
N LYS A 5 -50.96 19.39 46.40
CA LYS A 5 -49.67 19.72 45.77
C LYS A 5 -48.52 18.97 46.43
N LEU A 6 -48.53 18.89 47.76
CA LEU A 6 -47.54 18.11 48.53
C LEU A 6 -47.67 16.60 48.27
N SER A 7 -48.91 16.10 48.14
CA SER A 7 -49.18 14.72 47.76
C SER A 7 -48.57 14.40 46.38
N SER A 8 -48.82 15.25 45.39
CA SER A 8 -48.30 15.08 44.02
C SER A 8 -46.77 15.07 43.95
N ILE A 9 -46.09 15.92 44.73
CA ILE A 9 -44.63 15.95 44.82
C ILE A 9 -44.10 14.65 45.44
N ASN A 10 -44.74 14.15 46.50
CA ASN A 10 -44.34 12.90 47.14
C ASN A 10 -44.55 11.70 46.21
N THR A 11 -45.66 11.64 45.47
CA THR A 11 -45.92 10.58 44.47
C THR A 11 -44.85 10.54 43.37
N LEU A 12 -44.38 11.71 42.93
CA LEU A 12 -43.35 11.77 41.88
C LEU A 12 -41.97 11.37 42.42
N ARG A 13 -41.65 11.74 43.67
CA ARG A 13 -40.40 11.37 44.34
C ARG A 13 -40.33 9.90 44.79
N THR A 14 -41.45 9.27 45.12
CA THR A 14 -41.49 7.83 45.40
C THR A 14 -41.20 7.01 44.15
N ARG A 15 -41.63 7.49 42.97
CA ARG A 15 -41.31 6.87 41.68
C ARG A 15 -39.88 7.17 41.21
N PHE A 16 -39.39 8.38 41.50
CA PHE A 16 -38.07 8.86 41.09
C PHE A 16 -37.27 9.39 42.30
N PRO A 17 -36.56 8.52 43.04
CA PRO A 17 -35.84 8.92 44.25
C PRO A 17 -34.66 9.87 43.98
N ALA A 18 -34.19 9.95 42.74
CA ALA A 18 -33.11 10.83 42.31
C ALA A 18 -33.54 12.30 42.11
N LEU A 19 -34.84 12.61 42.16
CA LEU A 19 -35.37 13.97 42.02
C LEU A 19 -35.42 14.72 43.35
N THR A 20 -34.90 15.94 43.36
CA THR A 20 -35.01 16.85 44.51
C THR A 20 -36.45 17.40 44.64
N VAL A 21 -36.81 17.91 45.82
CA VAL A 21 -38.14 18.48 46.08
C VAL A 21 -38.43 19.69 45.19
N SER A 22 -37.41 20.52 44.94
CA SER A 22 -37.51 21.69 44.04
C SER A 22 -37.74 21.26 42.59
N ASP A 23 -37.02 20.24 42.12
CA ASP A 23 -37.13 19.80 40.72
C ASP A 23 -38.47 19.10 40.46
N ALA A 24 -38.93 18.27 41.40
CA ALA A 24 -40.25 17.65 41.32
C ALA A 24 -41.38 18.69 41.30
N ARG A 25 -41.26 19.75 42.10
CA ARG A 25 -42.20 20.87 42.10
C ARG A 25 -42.17 21.64 40.78
N ALA A 26 -40.98 21.94 40.25
CA ALA A 26 -40.84 22.65 38.98
C ALA A 26 -41.43 21.87 37.80
N LEU A 27 -41.23 20.54 37.77
CA LEU A 27 -41.82 19.67 36.75
C LEU A 27 -43.35 19.63 36.84
N LEU A 28 -43.89 19.56 38.06
CA LEU A 28 -45.34 19.60 38.27
C LEU A 28 -45.92 20.97 37.90
N GLU A 29 -45.27 22.08 38.24
CA GLU A 29 -45.72 23.43 37.87
C GLU A 29 -45.74 23.64 36.35
N ARG A 30 -44.76 23.09 35.62
CA ARG A 30 -44.70 23.15 34.14
C ARG A 30 -45.83 22.39 33.46
N HIS A 31 -46.32 21.31 34.07
CA HIS A 31 -47.34 20.42 33.51
C HIS A 31 -48.70 20.55 34.21
N ASN A 32 -49.00 21.74 34.76
CA ASN A 32 -50.26 22.03 35.44
C ASN A 32 -50.64 20.98 36.51
N TRP A 33 -49.67 20.54 37.31
CA TRP A 33 -49.80 19.53 38.36
C TRP A 33 -50.25 18.14 37.88
N ASN A 34 -50.04 17.81 36.60
CA ASN A 34 -50.31 16.48 36.07
C ASN A 34 -49.13 15.52 36.33
N VAL A 35 -49.32 14.61 37.29
CA VAL A 35 -48.30 13.64 37.74
C VAL A 35 -47.88 12.66 36.64
N THR A 36 -48.79 12.30 35.71
CA THR A 36 -48.51 11.35 34.63
C THR A 36 -47.55 11.93 33.60
N ILE A 37 -47.79 13.17 33.19
CA ILE A 37 -46.95 13.87 32.20
C ILE A 37 -45.61 14.26 32.81
N ALA A 38 -45.62 14.83 34.02
CA ALA A 38 -44.41 15.17 34.76
C ALA A 38 -43.56 13.92 35.05
N GLY A 39 -44.20 12.77 35.33
CA GLY A 39 -43.51 11.49 35.51
C GLY A 39 -42.85 10.96 34.24
N ALA A 40 -43.49 11.13 33.07
CA ALA A 40 -42.89 10.74 31.78
C ALA A 40 -41.70 11.62 31.37
N GLU A 41 -41.68 12.88 31.80
CA GLU A 41 -40.53 13.77 31.63
C GLU A 41 -39.39 13.42 32.60
N ALA A 42 -39.70 13.15 33.87
CA ALA A 42 -38.73 12.69 34.86
C ALA A 42 -38.05 11.38 34.43
N GLU A 43 -38.81 10.44 33.85
CA GLU A 43 -38.28 9.18 33.30
C GLU A 43 -37.31 9.40 32.14
N ARG A 44 -37.60 10.36 31.25
CA ARG A 44 -36.70 10.73 30.15
C ARG A 44 -35.40 11.36 30.68
N GLY A 45 -35.50 12.22 31.69
CA GLY A 45 -34.34 12.81 32.37
C GLY A 45 -33.48 11.76 33.06
N GLU A 46 -34.07 10.78 33.74
CA GLU A 46 -33.32 9.69 34.39
C GLU A 46 -32.61 8.79 33.36
N ARG A 47 -33.28 8.46 32.24
CA ARG A 47 -32.67 7.71 31.15
C ARG A 47 -31.49 8.45 30.52
N GLN A 48 -31.59 9.77 30.34
CA GLN A 48 -30.45 10.59 29.89
C GLN A 48 -29.33 10.62 30.92
N ARG A 49 -29.65 10.74 32.21
CA ARG A 49 -28.65 10.74 33.30
C ARG A 49 -27.92 9.41 33.40
N LYS A 50 -28.63 8.27 33.28
CA LYS A 50 -28.02 6.94 33.20
C LYS A 50 -27.21 6.72 31.93
N LYS A 51 -27.63 7.30 30.79
CA LYS A 51 -26.86 7.26 29.54
C LYS A 51 -25.57 8.09 29.62
N ALA A 52 -25.56 9.15 30.43
CA ALA A 52 -24.36 9.98 30.65
C ALA A 52 -23.34 9.34 31.61
N ASP A 53 -23.77 8.43 32.49
CA ASP A 53 -22.93 7.88 33.58
C ASP A 53 -22.15 6.60 33.20
N SER A 54 -22.24 6.13 31.96
CA SER A 54 -21.57 4.88 31.55
C SER A 54 -20.82 5.00 30.21
N ALA A 55 -19.73 5.75 30.20
CA ALA A 55 -18.71 5.62 29.16
C ALA A 55 -17.46 4.94 29.77
N ASN A 56 -17.52 3.62 29.92
CA ASN A 56 -16.36 2.82 30.29
C ASN A 56 -15.56 2.51 29.02
N TYR A 57 -14.32 3.00 28.96
CA TYR A 57 -13.41 2.71 27.87
C TYR A 57 -12.46 1.58 28.28
N PHE A 58 -12.25 0.62 27.38
CA PHE A 58 -11.28 -0.46 27.56
C PHE A 58 -10.15 -0.27 26.56
N VAL A 59 -8.90 -0.28 27.04
CA VAL A 59 -7.72 -0.18 26.18
C VAL A 59 -6.89 -1.46 26.33
N GLY A 60 -6.46 -2.01 25.18
CA GLY A 60 -5.46 -3.09 25.13
C GLY A 60 -5.98 -4.54 25.17
N GLY A 61 -7.29 -4.78 25.00
CA GLY A 61 -7.84 -6.15 25.00
C GLY A 61 -7.90 -6.77 23.61
N GLY A 62 -7.07 -7.80 23.35
CA GLY A 62 -7.31 -8.74 22.24
C GLY A 62 -8.50 -9.67 22.52
N ASP A 63 -8.84 -10.56 21.58
CA ASP A 63 -10.06 -11.40 21.55
C ASP A 63 -10.33 -12.27 22.80
N LYS A 64 -9.35 -12.36 23.71
CA LYS A 64 -9.43 -13.11 24.97
C LYS A 64 -9.75 -12.23 26.20
N GLY A 65 -10.18 -10.99 26.02
CA GLY A 65 -10.84 -10.20 27.07
C GLY A 65 -9.92 -9.57 28.12
N SER A 66 -8.63 -9.39 27.84
CA SER A 66 -7.66 -8.77 28.75
C SER A 66 -7.45 -7.28 28.43
N GLY A 67 -8.49 -6.46 28.57
CA GLY A 67 -8.39 -4.99 28.44
C GLY A 67 -8.42 -4.31 29.80
N GLN A 68 -7.60 -3.29 30.02
CA GLN A 68 -7.71 -2.45 31.22
C GLN A 68 -8.84 -1.44 31.04
N GLN A 69 -9.67 -1.31 32.08
CA GLN A 69 -10.75 -0.32 32.13
C GLN A 69 -10.16 1.03 32.54
N VAL A 70 -10.31 2.03 31.66
CA VAL A 70 -9.97 3.43 31.93
C VAL A 70 -11.27 4.17 32.16
N MET A 71 -11.43 4.69 33.38
CA MET A 71 -12.59 5.51 33.75
C MET A 71 -12.31 6.95 33.34
N ALA A 72 -13.17 7.53 32.50
CA ALA A 72 -13.07 8.94 32.16
C ALA A 72 -13.37 9.82 33.40
N PRO A 73 -12.73 10.99 33.54
CA PRO A 73 -13.02 11.90 34.62
C PRO A 73 -14.51 12.32 34.59
N PRO A 74 -15.17 12.44 35.75
CA PRO A 74 -16.57 12.80 35.81
C PRO A 74 -16.76 14.23 35.31
N GLY A 75 -17.39 14.39 34.14
CA GLY A 75 -17.77 15.70 33.61
C GLY A 75 -17.48 15.96 32.14
N GLU A 76 -16.85 15.06 31.40
CA GLU A 76 -16.64 15.26 29.96
C GLU A 76 -17.32 14.16 29.13
N SER A 77 -18.63 14.31 28.90
CA SER A 77 -19.29 13.64 27.78
C SER A 77 -18.78 14.26 26.48
N VAL A 78 -17.95 13.55 25.73
CA VAL A 78 -17.63 13.87 24.32
C VAL A 78 -18.79 13.47 23.40
N SER A 79 -20.02 13.70 23.85
CA SER A 79 -21.23 13.58 23.08
C SER A 79 -22.00 14.90 23.23
N ASP A 80 -22.24 15.54 22.09
CA ASP A 80 -22.85 16.87 21.92
C ASP A 80 -21.98 18.10 22.26
N ARG A 81 -20.96 18.34 21.44
CA ARG A 81 -20.64 19.71 20.97
C ARG A 81 -21.27 20.01 19.61
N SER A 82 -22.51 19.55 19.40
CA SER A 82 -23.32 19.85 18.21
C SER A 82 -24.31 21.01 18.47
N GLY A 83 -24.00 21.87 19.44
CA GLY A 83 -24.74 23.09 19.74
C GLY A 83 -23.78 24.27 19.83
N GLU A 84 -23.92 25.19 18.88
CA GLU A 84 -23.38 26.55 18.92
C GLU A 84 -21.88 26.72 18.56
N ILE A 85 -21.54 26.44 17.30
CA ILE A 85 -20.48 27.21 16.62
C ILE A 85 -21.18 28.14 15.63
N GLY A 86 -21.17 29.43 15.97
CA GLY A 86 -21.83 30.48 15.21
C GLY A 86 -21.43 30.48 13.74
N SER A 87 -22.42 30.68 12.87
CA SER A 87 -22.29 31.26 11.53
C SER A 87 -21.01 30.87 10.77
N GLY A 88 -20.70 29.57 10.68
CA GLY A 88 -19.63 29.08 9.83
C GLY A 88 -20.05 29.12 8.36
N SER A 89 -19.22 29.71 7.52
CA SER A 89 -19.32 29.74 6.05
C SER A 89 -20.04 28.50 5.49
N GLY A 90 -21.08 28.69 4.65
CA GLY A 90 -21.98 27.61 4.20
C GLY A 90 -21.28 26.37 3.63
N VAL A 91 -20.03 26.52 3.18
CA VAL A 91 -19.17 25.42 2.73
C VAL A 91 -18.84 24.43 3.84
N HIS A 92 -18.61 24.87 5.09
CA HIS A 92 -18.30 23.99 6.22
C HIS A 92 -19.50 23.09 6.57
N SER A 93 -20.71 23.65 6.55
CA SER A 93 -21.95 22.89 6.75
C SER A 93 -22.18 21.83 5.66
N MET A 94 -21.64 22.06 4.46
CA MET A 94 -21.69 21.13 3.34
C MET A 94 -20.73 19.95 3.57
N ILE A 95 -19.55 20.23 4.11
CA ILE A 95 -18.57 19.22 4.50
C ILE A 95 -19.14 18.31 5.60
N ASP A 96 -19.76 18.87 6.65
CA ASP A 96 -20.42 18.07 7.70
C ASP A 96 -21.51 17.15 7.14
N ARG A 97 -22.26 17.64 6.15
CA ARG A 97 -23.30 16.86 5.47
C ARG A 97 -22.70 15.72 4.64
N ILE A 98 -21.58 15.95 3.98
CA ILE A 98 -20.85 14.93 3.22
C ILE A 98 -20.41 13.79 4.14
N PHE A 99 -19.81 14.10 5.29
CA PHE A 99 -19.39 13.08 6.26
C PHE A 99 -20.58 12.28 6.80
N ARG A 100 -21.67 12.96 7.16
CA ARG A 100 -22.89 12.27 7.62
C ARG A 100 -23.50 11.37 6.55
N LYS A 101 -23.48 11.80 5.28
CA LYS A 101 -23.97 11.00 4.14
C LYS A 101 -23.07 9.79 3.90
N ALA A 102 -21.75 9.98 3.95
CA ALA A 102 -20.78 8.90 3.80
C ALA A 102 -20.88 7.86 4.92
N GLU A 103 -21.12 8.29 6.17
CA GLU A 103 -21.35 7.39 7.31
C GLU A 103 -22.60 6.52 7.12
N VAL A 104 -23.71 7.11 6.65
CA VAL A 104 -24.95 6.39 6.38
C VAL A 104 -24.78 5.39 5.21
N GLU A 105 -24.07 5.78 4.15
CA GLU A 105 -23.75 4.89 3.03
C GLU A 105 -22.81 3.75 3.46
N MET A 106 -21.80 4.03 4.29
CA MET A 106 -20.90 3.03 4.86
C MET A 106 -21.66 2.04 5.75
N ALA A 107 -22.56 2.54 6.62
CA ALA A 107 -23.39 1.69 7.46
C ALA A 107 -24.35 0.80 6.64
N LYS A 108 -24.85 1.31 5.50
CA LYS A 108 -25.66 0.52 4.56
C LYS A 108 -24.82 -0.51 3.78
N ALA A 109 -23.62 -0.15 3.35
CA ALA A 109 -22.70 -1.05 2.66
C ALA A 109 -22.18 -2.17 3.58
N SER A 110 -22.02 -1.90 4.88
CA SER A 110 -21.60 -2.87 5.90
C SER A 110 -22.73 -3.82 6.34
N GLY A 111 -23.99 -3.49 6.04
CA GLY A 111 -25.17 -4.32 6.36
C GLY A 111 -25.44 -5.46 5.38
N GLY A 112 -24.63 -5.60 4.32
CA GLY A 112 -24.64 -6.75 3.42
C GLY A 112 -23.41 -7.61 3.67
N ASP A 113 -23.65 -8.87 4.04
CA ASP A 113 -22.74 -10.03 4.07
C ASP A 113 -21.22 -9.76 4.08
N GLY A 114 -20.57 -10.18 5.17
CA GLY A 114 -19.20 -9.84 5.53
C GLY A 114 -18.14 -10.05 4.44
N GLY A 115 -17.40 -8.98 4.17
CA GLY A 115 -16.12 -8.99 3.47
C GLY A 115 -15.09 -8.17 4.22
N THR A 116 -14.38 -8.80 5.14
CA THR A 116 -13.13 -8.31 5.73
C THR A 116 -12.05 -8.19 4.66
N GLY A 117 -11.19 -7.19 4.79
CA GLY A 117 -9.80 -7.32 4.32
C GLY A 117 -9.38 -6.33 3.25
N VAL A 118 -8.52 -5.40 3.66
CA VAL A 118 -7.47 -4.87 2.81
C VAL A 118 -6.57 -6.04 2.43
N GLU A 119 -6.86 -6.76 1.35
CA GLU A 119 -5.91 -7.67 0.71
C GLU A 119 -6.13 -7.65 -0.81
N ASP A 120 -5.01 -7.70 -1.49
CA ASP A 120 -4.73 -7.69 -2.92
C ASP A 120 -5.87 -7.96 -3.91
N ASN A 121 -5.94 -7.06 -4.88
CA ASN A 121 -6.23 -7.31 -6.30
C ASN A 121 -6.08 -8.80 -6.70
N GLU A 122 -7.14 -9.59 -6.54
CA GLU A 122 -7.18 -10.98 -7.01
C GLU A 122 -6.98 -11.00 -8.54
N PRO A 123 -6.17 -11.93 -9.07
CA PRO A 123 -5.99 -12.08 -10.50
C PRO A 123 -7.33 -12.52 -11.12
N ARG A 124 -7.98 -11.55 -11.77
CA ARG A 124 -9.23 -11.70 -12.51
C ARG A 124 -9.17 -12.96 -13.39
N ALA A 125 -9.88 -14.01 -12.98
CA ALA A 125 -9.80 -15.37 -13.53
C ALA A 125 -10.30 -15.52 -14.98
N PHE A 126 -10.64 -14.42 -15.66
CA PHE A 126 -11.00 -14.43 -17.07
C PHE A 126 -10.42 -13.22 -17.79
N TYR A 127 -9.30 -13.43 -18.48
CA TYR A 127 -8.75 -12.50 -19.45
C TYR A 127 -9.07 -13.03 -20.86
N GLY A 128 -10.32 -12.83 -21.27
CA GLY A 128 -10.83 -13.34 -22.55
C GLY A 128 -11.69 -12.29 -23.24
N ARG A 129 -11.49 -12.15 -24.56
CA ARG A 129 -12.25 -11.23 -25.41
C ARG A 129 -13.57 -11.92 -25.77
N GLY A 130 -14.71 -11.25 -25.59
CA GLY A 130 -16.00 -11.77 -26.01
C GLY A 130 -16.23 -11.52 -27.51
N GLN A 131 -16.30 -12.59 -28.31
CA GLN A 131 -16.70 -12.52 -29.71
C GLN A 131 -18.19 -12.89 -29.82
N ARG A 132 -19.01 -12.09 -30.50
CA ARG A 132 -20.39 -12.51 -30.79
C ARG A 132 -20.35 -13.67 -31.78
N LEU A 133 -20.87 -14.83 -31.41
CA LEU A 133 -21.12 -15.91 -32.38
C LEU A 133 -22.23 -15.43 -33.33
N GLY A 134 -21.83 -14.99 -34.52
CA GLY A 134 -22.74 -14.50 -35.55
C GLY A 134 -23.14 -15.60 -36.53
N TYR A 135 -24.38 -15.55 -37.00
CA TYR A 135 -24.95 -16.40 -38.06
C TYR A 135 -24.64 -15.85 -39.48
N THR A 136 -23.71 -14.91 -39.63
CA THR A 136 -23.44 -14.18 -40.87
C THR A 136 -21.97 -14.32 -41.30
N ALA A 137 -21.71 -14.40 -42.61
CA ALA A 137 -20.37 -14.58 -43.19
C ALA A 137 -19.40 -13.39 -42.96
N ASN A 138 -19.88 -12.25 -42.45
CA ASN A 138 -19.01 -11.13 -42.09
C ASN A 138 -18.38 -11.32 -40.70
N PRO A 139 -17.08 -11.01 -40.53
CA PRO A 139 -16.42 -11.09 -39.22
C PRO A 139 -17.12 -10.16 -38.22
N SER A 140 -17.52 -10.72 -37.08
CA SER A 140 -18.30 -9.99 -36.07
C SER A 140 -17.48 -8.83 -35.47
N PRO A 141 -18.09 -7.66 -35.23
CA PRO A 141 -17.40 -6.54 -34.59
C PRO A 141 -16.98 -6.90 -33.17
N TYR A 142 -15.77 -6.47 -32.83
CA TYR A 142 -15.18 -6.66 -31.50
C TYR A 142 -15.95 -5.84 -30.45
N VAL A 143 -16.32 -6.49 -29.33
CA VAL A 143 -16.92 -5.80 -28.18
C VAL A 143 -15.78 -5.48 -27.20
N ALA A 144 -15.54 -4.19 -26.96
CA ALA A 144 -14.58 -3.76 -25.95
C ALA A 144 -14.97 -4.31 -24.57
N SER A 145 -13.97 -4.82 -23.83
CA SER A 145 -14.18 -5.32 -22.48
C SER A 145 -14.77 -4.19 -21.62
N THR A 146 -15.91 -4.45 -20.97
CA THR A 146 -16.58 -3.50 -20.05
C THR A 146 -15.92 -3.45 -18.67
N LEU A 147 -14.85 -4.24 -18.48
CA LEU A 147 -14.12 -4.34 -17.23
C LEU A 147 -13.31 -3.05 -17.02
N ARG A 148 -13.88 -2.10 -16.29
CA ARG A 148 -13.14 -0.96 -15.78
C ARG A 148 -12.22 -1.41 -14.65
N ALA A 149 -11.07 -0.75 -14.52
CA ALA A 149 -10.23 -0.90 -13.35
C ALA A 149 -10.99 -0.30 -12.15
N ALA A 150 -10.96 -0.95 -10.99
CA ALA A 150 -11.49 -0.39 -9.75
C ALA A 150 -10.34 0.14 -8.92
N ARG A 151 -10.46 1.34 -8.35
CA ARG A 151 -9.43 1.95 -7.51
C ARG A 151 -10.05 2.67 -6.33
N SER A 152 -9.47 2.47 -5.15
CA SER A 152 -9.84 3.21 -3.95
C SER A 152 -8.94 4.43 -3.80
N VAL A 153 -9.52 5.60 -3.53
CA VAL A 153 -8.83 6.88 -3.34
C VAL A 153 -9.17 7.42 -1.95
N CYS A 154 -8.14 7.78 -1.17
CA CYS A 154 -8.31 8.40 0.14
C CYS A 154 -8.22 9.93 0.02
N ILE A 155 -9.18 10.64 0.61
CA ILE A 155 -9.25 12.10 0.60
C ILE A 155 -9.30 12.58 2.05
N THR A 156 -8.29 13.34 2.43
CA THR A 156 -8.19 13.93 3.77
C THR A 156 -8.74 15.35 3.72
N VAL A 157 -9.74 15.63 4.55
CA VAL A 157 -10.40 16.92 4.63
C VAL A 157 -9.76 17.74 5.75
N TYR A 158 -9.13 18.85 5.38
CA TYR A 158 -8.57 19.83 6.32
C TYR A 158 -9.46 21.08 6.38
N ARG A 159 -9.21 21.93 7.37
CA ARG A 159 -9.97 23.18 7.52
C ARG A 159 -9.78 24.15 6.34
N ASN A 160 -8.59 24.14 5.75
CA ASN A 160 -8.20 25.02 4.64
C ASN A 160 -8.35 24.38 3.24
N GLY A 161 -8.68 23.09 3.14
CA GLY A 161 -8.80 22.41 1.85
C GLY A 161 -8.78 20.88 1.94
N PHE A 162 -8.52 20.24 0.81
CA PHE A 162 -8.58 18.78 0.65
C PHE A 162 -7.24 18.25 0.16
N GLU A 163 -6.73 17.18 0.76
CA GLU A 163 -5.60 16.44 0.24
C GLU A 163 -6.07 15.15 -0.42
N VAL A 164 -5.63 14.91 -1.66
CA VAL A 164 -6.00 13.73 -2.45
C VAL A 164 -4.81 12.77 -2.57
N ASP A 165 -4.93 11.58 -2.00
CA ASP A 165 -3.97 10.46 -2.14
C ASP A 165 -2.50 10.89 -1.94
N SER A 166 -2.26 11.84 -1.03
CA SER A 166 -0.94 12.44 -0.72
C SER A 166 -0.18 13.05 -1.91
N ASN A 167 -0.89 13.41 -2.98
CA ASN A 167 -0.29 13.88 -4.24
C ASN A 167 -0.86 15.21 -4.75
N GLY A 168 -1.67 15.90 -3.95
CA GLY A 168 -2.20 17.22 -4.31
C GLY A 168 -3.12 17.79 -3.24
N PHE A 169 -2.88 19.05 -2.87
CA PHE A 169 -3.73 19.81 -1.96
C PHE A 169 -4.58 20.81 -2.76
N VAL A 170 -5.90 20.69 -2.63
CA VAL A 170 -6.89 21.58 -3.26
C VAL A 170 -7.39 22.55 -2.20
N PRO A 171 -7.01 23.85 -2.26
CA PRO A 171 -7.46 24.82 -1.28
C PRO A 171 -8.96 25.12 -1.43
N LEU A 172 -9.65 25.31 -0.32
CA LEU A 172 -11.09 25.56 -0.29
C LEU A 172 -11.48 26.88 -0.98
N ASN A 173 -10.56 27.86 -0.98
CA ASN A 173 -10.77 29.19 -1.53
C ASN A 173 -10.68 29.26 -3.07
N SER A 174 -10.26 28.17 -3.73
CA SER A 174 -10.20 28.09 -5.20
C SER A 174 -11.56 27.69 -5.78
N ASP A 175 -11.87 28.15 -6.99
CA ASP A 175 -13.05 27.68 -7.75
C ASP A 175 -13.06 26.17 -7.91
N GLU A 176 -11.88 25.55 -8.04
CA GLU A 176 -11.72 24.11 -8.11
C GLU A 176 -12.12 23.43 -6.79
N GLY A 177 -11.73 23.99 -5.65
CA GLY A 177 -12.09 23.49 -4.33
C GLY A 177 -13.59 23.57 -4.07
N ARG A 178 -14.25 24.64 -4.54
CA ARG A 178 -15.71 24.78 -4.41
C ARG A 178 -16.46 23.74 -5.26
N GLN A 179 -16.02 23.54 -6.50
CA GLN A 179 -16.58 22.50 -7.38
C GLN A 179 -16.35 21.09 -6.82
N PHE A 180 -15.20 20.88 -6.16
CA PHE A 180 -14.87 19.62 -5.51
C PHE A 180 -15.85 19.29 -4.39
N VAL A 181 -16.13 20.25 -3.50
CA VAL A 181 -17.13 20.08 -2.42
C VAL A 181 -18.53 19.89 -2.97
N GLU A 182 -18.92 20.66 -3.99
CA GLU A 182 -20.25 20.56 -4.58
C GLU A 182 -20.48 19.19 -5.24
N ALA A 183 -19.48 18.66 -5.95
CA ALA A 183 -19.54 17.32 -6.52
C ALA A 183 -19.69 16.25 -5.43
N MET A 184 -18.90 16.36 -4.36
CA MET A 184 -18.98 15.44 -3.22
C MET A 184 -20.31 15.49 -2.47
N ASP A 185 -20.88 16.67 -2.26
CA ASP A 185 -22.20 16.82 -1.62
C ASP A 185 -23.29 16.10 -2.44
N LYS A 186 -23.21 16.25 -3.77
CA LYS A 186 -24.10 15.55 -4.69
C LYS A 186 -23.83 14.04 -4.75
N GLY A 187 -22.65 13.57 -4.30
CA GLY A 187 -22.23 12.17 -4.39
C GLY A 187 -21.64 11.80 -5.76
N TYR A 188 -21.21 12.79 -6.54
CA TYR A 188 -20.49 12.58 -7.79
C TYR A 188 -18.98 12.63 -7.54
N VAL A 189 -18.22 11.89 -8.36
CA VAL A 189 -16.76 11.96 -8.37
C VAL A 189 -16.33 13.36 -8.85
N PRO A 190 -15.51 14.10 -8.08
CA PRO A 190 -15.00 15.40 -8.49
C PRO A 190 -14.26 15.36 -9.83
N PRO A 191 -14.37 16.42 -10.66
CA PRO A 191 -13.76 16.46 -12.00
C PRO A 191 -12.23 16.31 -11.95
N SER A 192 -11.57 16.87 -10.94
CA SER A 192 -10.12 16.73 -10.75
C SER A 192 -9.69 15.28 -10.53
N LEU A 193 -10.53 14.47 -9.87
CA LEU A 193 -10.30 13.03 -9.69
C LEU A 193 -10.59 12.23 -10.95
N ALA A 194 -11.69 12.55 -11.63
CA ALA A 194 -12.07 11.89 -12.89
C ALA A 194 -11.02 12.11 -14.00
N ALA A 195 -10.41 13.31 -14.06
CA ALA A 195 -9.33 13.62 -15.01
C ALA A 195 -8.05 12.82 -14.72
N LYS A 196 -7.73 12.59 -13.44
CA LYS A 196 -6.55 11.83 -13.03
C LYS A 196 -6.70 10.33 -13.30
N TYR A 197 -7.92 9.79 -13.19
CA TYR A 197 -8.21 8.37 -13.39
C TYR A 197 -9.34 8.16 -14.41
N PRO A 198 -9.07 8.34 -15.72
CA PRO A 198 -10.08 8.11 -16.74
C PRO A 198 -10.48 6.62 -16.80
N ASN A 199 -11.76 6.35 -17.03
CA ASN A 199 -12.32 5.00 -17.22
C ASN A 199 -12.11 4.01 -16.05
N THR A 200 -11.91 4.52 -14.83
CA THR A 200 -11.73 3.71 -13.62
C THR A 200 -12.93 3.90 -12.69
N ASP A 201 -13.46 2.83 -12.12
CA ASP A 201 -14.45 2.89 -11.05
C ASP A 201 -13.73 3.30 -9.76
N LEU A 202 -14.09 4.46 -9.20
CA LEU A 202 -13.41 5.04 -8.04
C LEU A 202 -14.24 4.87 -6.78
N THR A 203 -13.66 4.23 -5.77
CA THR A 203 -14.19 4.21 -4.40
C THR A 203 -13.52 5.33 -3.61
N VAL A 204 -14.31 6.25 -3.06
CA VAL A 204 -13.78 7.41 -2.32
C VAL A 204 -13.90 7.17 -0.82
N ASN A 205 -12.77 7.21 -0.12
CA ASN A 205 -12.69 7.16 1.33
C ASN A 205 -12.38 8.55 1.88
N LEU A 206 -13.17 9.03 2.83
CA LEU A 206 -12.99 10.34 3.46
C LEU A 206 -12.31 10.19 4.83
N ARG A 207 -11.32 11.05 5.10
CA ARG A 207 -10.73 11.22 6.43
C ARG A 207 -11.03 12.63 6.95
N ASP A 208 -11.54 12.69 8.17
CA ASP A 208 -11.78 13.96 8.86
C ASP A 208 -10.50 14.45 9.56
N CYS A 209 -10.01 15.61 9.14
CA CYS A 209 -8.92 16.36 9.76
C CYS A 209 -9.30 17.86 9.88
N LEU A 210 -10.58 18.18 10.09
CA LEU A 210 -11.10 19.55 10.14
C LEU A 210 -10.54 20.40 11.28
N GLN A 211 -9.98 19.76 12.31
CA GLN A 211 -9.33 20.45 13.44
C GLN A 211 -7.93 20.97 13.12
N VAL A 212 -7.33 20.52 12.02
CA VAL A 212 -5.95 20.83 11.64
C VAL A 212 -5.94 21.58 10.30
N ASP A 213 -5.10 22.61 10.19
CA ASP A 213 -4.80 23.23 8.91
C ASP A 213 -3.73 22.41 8.18
N TYR A 214 -3.92 22.16 6.89
CA TYR A 214 -2.90 21.55 6.05
C TYR A 214 -1.70 22.48 5.94
N VAL A 215 -0.55 21.99 6.41
CA VAL A 215 0.75 22.60 6.18
C VAL A 215 1.50 21.72 5.20
N PRO A 216 1.86 22.21 4.00
CA PRO A 216 2.62 21.42 3.05
C PRO A 216 3.95 21.01 3.70
N PRO A 217 4.36 19.73 3.62
CA PRO A 217 5.62 19.30 4.20
C PRO A 217 6.77 20.08 3.56
N SER A 218 7.61 20.72 4.39
CA SER A 218 8.77 21.51 3.93
C SER A 218 9.79 20.69 3.14
N TYR A 219 9.70 19.36 3.20
CA TYR A 219 10.56 18.44 2.48
C TYR A 219 9.71 17.35 1.83
N ILE A 220 9.67 17.37 0.50
CA ILE A 220 9.18 16.24 -0.29
C ILE A 220 10.37 15.27 -0.40
N PRO A 221 10.31 14.06 0.18
CA PRO A 221 11.39 13.10 0.00
C PRO A 221 11.61 12.83 -1.48
N PHE A 222 12.86 12.60 -1.88
CA PHE A 222 13.22 12.35 -3.28
C PHE A 222 12.30 11.30 -3.90
N GLN A 223 11.37 11.76 -4.75
CA GLN A 223 10.51 10.91 -5.55
C GLN A 223 11.29 10.51 -6.80
N GLY A 224 12.12 9.49 -6.65
CA GLY A 224 12.86 8.90 -7.75
C GLY A 224 12.75 7.38 -7.66
N HIS A 225 12.35 6.74 -8.76
CA HIS A 225 12.53 5.31 -8.88
C HIS A 225 14.04 5.04 -8.99
N GLY A 226 14.63 4.45 -7.94
CA GLY A 226 16.03 4.06 -7.94
C GLY A 226 16.29 3.02 -9.02
N HIS A 227 16.99 3.42 -10.08
CA HIS A 227 17.49 2.49 -11.09
C HIS A 227 18.84 1.96 -10.61
N ARG A 228 18.97 0.64 -10.43
CA ARG A 228 20.28 0.03 -10.18
C ARG A 228 21.09 0.08 -11.47
N LEU A 229 22.23 0.78 -11.45
CA LEU A 229 23.23 0.80 -12.52
C LEU A 229 23.94 -0.56 -12.76
N ALA A 230 23.53 -1.61 -12.04
CA ALA A 230 24.12 -2.94 -12.10
C ALA A 230 23.09 -4.03 -12.49
N ALA A 231 22.03 -3.66 -13.22
CA ALA A 231 21.32 -4.64 -14.04
C ALA A 231 22.15 -4.84 -15.32
N PRO A 232 22.51 -6.08 -15.72
CA PRO A 232 23.06 -6.28 -17.06
C PRO A 232 22.04 -5.70 -18.03
N SER A 233 22.51 -4.86 -18.96
CA SER A 233 21.72 -4.21 -20.01
C SER A 233 20.79 -5.25 -20.64
N SER A 234 19.53 -5.28 -20.20
CA SER A 234 18.51 -6.12 -20.80
C SER A 234 18.06 -5.39 -22.04
N ALA A 235 18.48 -5.95 -23.18
CA ALA A 235 17.94 -5.77 -24.51
C ALA A 235 17.53 -4.34 -24.89
N ALA A 236 18.37 -3.72 -25.71
CA ALA A 236 17.98 -2.62 -26.57
C ALA A 236 16.60 -2.89 -27.19
N ALA A 237 15.59 -2.13 -26.75
CA ALA A 237 14.31 -2.05 -27.41
C ALA A 237 14.58 -1.57 -28.84
N SER A 238 14.34 -2.48 -29.78
CA SER A 238 14.45 -2.24 -31.21
C SER A 238 13.43 -1.18 -31.61
N SER A 239 13.88 0.05 -31.81
CA SER A 239 13.11 1.03 -32.59
C SER A 239 13.79 1.12 -33.96
N ALA A 240 13.19 0.40 -34.91
CA ALA A 240 13.58 0.43 -36.31
C ALA A 240 13.17 1.77 -36.93
N ALA A 241 14.14 2.49 -37.51
CA ALA A 241 13.92 3.48 -38.55
C ALA A 241 15.06 3.35 -39.59
N PRO A 242 14.80 3.56 -40.88
CA PRO A 242 15.62 3.00 -41.94
C PRO A 242 16.75 3.92 -42.43
N ALA A 243 17.81 3.24 -42.89
CA ALA A 243 18.81 3.57 -43.91
C ALA A 243 19.07 5.05 -44.27
N ASP A 244 20.34 5.45 -44.14
CA ASP A 244 21.08 5.98 -45.30
C ASP A 244 22.55 5.55 -45.23
N ALA A 245 23.11 5.29 -46.40
CA ALA A 245 24.39 4.64 -46.62
C ALA A 245 25.50 5.68 -46.76
N GLN A 246 26.63 5.47 -46.08
CA GLN A 246 27.90 5.90 -46.66
C GLN A 246 29.06 5.02 -46.19
N ALA A 247 29.63 4.31 -47.15
CA ALA A 247 30.84 3.52 -47.02
C ALA A 247 32.08 4.41 -46.98
N SER A 248 33.05 4.08 -46.11
CA SER A 248 34.47 3.88 -46.44
C SER A 248 35.35 3.77 -45.18
N PRO A 249 36.56 3.18 -45.27
CA PRO A 249 37.07 2.22 -44.30
C PRO A 249 38.22 2.75 -43.42
N ALA A 250 38.59 1.95 -42.41
CA ALA A 250 39.95 1.64 -41.93
C ALA A 250 40.06 1.58 -40.40
N THR A 251 40.34 0.35 -39.93
CA THR A 251 41.40 -0.01 -38.98
C THR A 251 41.47 0.71 -37.63
N ALA A 252 40.95 0.04 -36.60
CA ALA A 252 41.60 -0.04 -35.29
C ALA A 252 41.09 -1.29 -34.57
N GLY A 253 41.99 -2.22 -34.23
CA GLY A 253 41.67 -3.50 -33.61
C GLY A 253 41.02 -3.33 -32.23
N SER A 254 39.86 -3.96 -32.04
CA SER A 254 39.34 -4.25 -30.71
C SER A 254 40.15 -5.38 -30.07
N PRO A 255 40.46 -5.33 -28.76
CA PRO A 255 41.05 -6.46 -28.06
C PRO A 255 40.05 -7.63 -28.10
N GLY A 256 40.56 -8.79 -28.52
CA GLY A 256 39.74 -9.96 -28.85
C GLY A 256 38.83 -10.41 -27.71
N THR A 257 37.60 -10.75 -28.07
CA THR A 257 36.78 -11.70 -27.31
C THR A 257 37.62 -12.94 -26.99
N PRO A 258 37.79 -13.35 -25.72
CA PRO A 258 38.51 -14.57 -25.41
C PRO A 258 37.75 -15.75 -26.04
N THR A 259 38.29 -16.29 -27.13
CA THR A 259 37.74 -17.49 -27.76
C THR A 259 38.16 -18.67 -26.89
N TYR A 260 37.24 -19.15 -26.07
CA TYR A 260 37.43 -20.36 -25.27
C TYR A 260 37.12 -21.56 -26.14
N ASP A 261 38.11 -22.43 -26.36
CA ASP A 261 37.91 -23.65 -27.16
C ASP A 261 37.08 -24.67 -26.35
N PRO A 262 35.82 -24.95 -26.73
CA PRO A 262 34.97 -25.91 -26.03
C PRO A 262 35.46 -27.36 -26.17
N SER A 263 36.46 -27.60 -27.02
CA SER A 263 37.01 -28.92 -27.33
C SER A 263 38.17 -29.32 -26.42
N ARG A 264 38.65 -28.40 -25.56
CA ARG A 264 39.75 -28.67 -24.63
C ARG A 264 39.26 -29.55 -23.47
N ALA A 265 39.28 -30.86 -23.69
CA ALA A 265 38.95 -31.84 -22.67
C ALA A 265 40.01 -31.81 -21.56
N VAL A 266 39.61 -31.39 -20.36
CA VAL A 266 40.44 -31.47 -19.16
C VAL A 266 40.48 -32.92 -18.70
N GLU A 267 41.49 -33.66 -19.13
CA GLU A 267 41.69 -35.06 -18.72
C GLU A 267 42.29 -35.14 -17.31
N VAL A 268 41.47 -35.60 -16.36
CA VAL A 268 41.91 -35.89 -14.99
C VAL A 268 42.63 -37.23 -14.99
N ARG A 269 43.93 -37.22 -14.67
CA ARG A 269 44.71 -38.46 -14.48
C ARG A 269 44.68 -38.87 -13.02
N SER A 270 44.23 -40.10 -12.76
CA SER A 270 44.16 -40.69 -11.42
C SER A 270 45.52 -41.05 -10.82
N ASP A 271 46.60 -40.96 -11.59
CA ASP A 271 47.98 -41.27 -11.15
C ASP A 271 48.65 -40.08 -10.42
N GLU A 272 48.06 -38.89 -10.50
CA GLU A 272 48.55 -37.65 -9.88
C GLU A 272 47.63 -37.21 -8.74
N ALA A 273 48.12 -36.30 -7.88
CA ALA A 273 47.31 -35.72 -6.81
C ALA A 273 46.02 -35.11 -7.40
N THR A 274 44.86 -35.64 -7.03
CA THR A 274 43.57 -35.14 -7.52
C THR A 274 42.94 -34.20 -6.48
N SER A 275 42.48 -33.04 -6.93
CA SER A 275 41.70 -32.09 -6.13
C SER A 275 40.36 -31.80 -6.79
N PHE A 276 39.53 -30.96 -6.19
CA PHE A 276 38.28 -30.51 -6.79
C PHE A 276 38.12 -29.00 -6.65
N VAL A 277 37.39 -28.40 -7.58
CA VAL A 277 36.99 -26.98 -7.55
C VAL A 277 35.48 -26.91 -7.76
N VAL A 278 34.81 -26.00 -7.06
CA VAL A 278 33.37 -25.79 -7.20
C VAL A 278 33.12 -24.53 -8.01
N LEU A 279 32.52 -24.69 -9.18
CA LEU A 279 32.11 -23.59 -10.06
C LEU A 279 30.67 -23.18 -9.72
N LEU A 280 30.46 -21.92 -9.36
CA LEU A 280 29.16 -21.33 -9.09
C LEU A 280 28.71 -20.48 -10.27
N ASN A 281 27.60 -20.85 -10.90
CA ASN A 281 27.06 -20.16 -12.06
C ASN A 281 26.36 -18.84 -11.69
N THR A 282 26.06 -17.98 -12.67
CA THR A 282 25.27 -16.75 -12.44
C THR A 282 23.83 -17.05 -12.02
N ARG A 283 23.32 -18.24 -12.35
CA ARG A 283 22.02 -18.77 -11.89
C ARG A 283 22.04 -19.31 -10.47
N GLY A 284 23.21 -19.36 -9.82
CA GLY A 284 23.37 -19.89 -8.45
C GLY A 284 23.62 -21.40 -8.37
N GLU A 285 23.69 -22.10 -9.51
CA GLU A 285 23.97 -23.54 -9.56
C GLU A 285 25.45 -23.84 -9.29
N ARG A 286 25.73 -24.86 -8.49
CA ARG A 286 27.08 -25.30 -8.12
C ARG A 286 27.45 -26.57 -8.87
N ARG A 287 28.58 -26.57 -9.57
CA ARG A 287 29.15 -27.76 -10.22
C ARG A 287 30.54 -28.04 -9.68
N GLN A 288 30.74 -29.23 -9.15
CA GLN A 288 32.06 -29.69 -8.71
C GLN A 288 32.79 -30.33 -9.89
N VAL A 289 34.04 -29.91 -10.13
CA VAL A 289 34.91 -30.46 -11.17
C VAL A 289 36.20 -30.95 -10.51
N GLN A 290 36.60 -32.18 -10.84
CA GLN A 290 37.87 -32.75 -10.39
C GLN A 290 39.00 -32.22 -11.26
N VAL A 291 40.13 -31.88 -10.64
CA VAL A 291 41.29 -31.25 -11.29
C VAL A 291 42.59 -31.70 -10.63
N ASN A 292 43.61 -31.95 -11.44
CA ASN A 292 44.99 -32.12 -10.98
C ASN A 292 45.61 -30.73 -10.71
N PRO A 293 46.01 -30.42 -9.47
CA PRO A 293 46.35 -29.07 -9.06
C PRO A 293 47.71 -28.59 -9.60
N GLU A 294 48.61 -29.51 -9.94
CA GLU A 294 49.94 -29.20 -10.51
C GLU A 294 49.92 -29.11 -12.04
N ARG A 295 49.01 -29.81 -12.71
CA ARG A 295 48.94 -29.88 -14.17
C ARG A 295 47.97 -28.87 -14.76
N HIS A 296 46.81 -28.66 -14.13
CA HIS A 296 45.80 -27.75 -14.66
C HIS A 296 46.05 -26.32 -14.21
N THR A 297 45.71 -25.43 -15.13
CA THR A 297 45.86 -23.99 -15.00
C THR A 297 44.52 -23.33 -14.74
N VAL A 298 44.54 -22.06 -14.32
CA VAL A 298 43.32 -21.27 -14.16
C VAL A 298 42.62 -21.06 -15.52
N ASP A 299 43.34 -21.06 -16.62
CA ASP A 299 42.78 -21.03 -17.98
C ASP A 299 41.92 -22.27 -18.32
N ASP A 300 42.30 -23.45 -17.81
CA ASP A 300 41.48 -24.67 -17.91
C ASP A 300 40.15 -24.50 -17.16
N LEU A 301 40.14 -23.82 -16.01
CA LEU A 301 38.92 -23.50 -15.26
C LEU A 301 38.01 -22.51 -16.03
N TYR A 302 38.59 -21.55 -16.74
CA TYR A 302 37.83 -20.66 -17.62
C TYR A 302 37.18 -21.43 -18.77
N SER A 303 37.91 -22.37 -19.38
CA SER A 303 37.38 -23.24 -20.44
C SER A 303 36.22 -24.12 -19.91
N LEU A 304 36.38 -24.71 -18.73
CA LEU A 304 35.34 -25.49 -18.04
C LEU A 304 34.12 -24.64 -17.65
N ALA A 305 34.33 -23.40 -17.23
CA ALA A 305 33.26 -22.46 -16.92
C ALA A 305 32.47 -22.06 -18.16
N HIS A 306 33.14 -21.82 -19.29
CA HIS A 306 32.49 -21.55 -20.58
C HIS A 306 31.70 -22.77 -21.07
N ALA A 307 32.24 -23.98 -20.94
CA ALA A 307 31.51 -25.22 -21.24
C ALA A 307 30.29 -25.43 -20.32
N TYR A 308 30.32 -24.90 -19.10
CA TYR A 308 29.21 -24.99 -18.15
C TYR A 308 28.12 -23.94 -18.40
N GLN A 309 28.48 -22.73 -18.84
CA GLN A 309 27.52 -21.71 -19.29
C GLN A 309 27.99 -21.04 -20.60
N PRO A 310 27.68 -21.65 -21.77
CA PRO A 310 28.06 -21.09 -23.07
C PRO A 310 27.30 -19.80 -23.42
N GLU A 311 26.17 -19.53 -22.75
CA GLU A 311 25.35 -18.32 -22.90
C GLU A 311 26.05 -17.04 -22.40
N LEU A 312 27.17 -17.16 -21.66
CA LEU A 312 27.93 -16.00 -21.16
C LEU A 312 29.14 -15.72 -22.04
N PRO A 313 29.09 -14.68 -22.91
CA PRO A 313 30.22 -14.33 -23.77
C PRO A 313 31.39 -13.73 -22.98
N ASN A 314 31.10 -12.93 -21.95
CA ASN A 314 32.10 -12.23 -21.15
C ASN A 314 31.87 -12.47 -19.66
N PHE A 315 32.82 -13.15 -19.00
CA PHE A 315 32.77 -13.39 -17.57
C PHE A 315 34.17 -13.38 -16.95
N ILE A 316 34.21 -13.12 -15.64
CA ILE A 316 35.41 -13.25 -14.81
C ILE A 316 35.13 -14.29 -13.73
N LEU A 317 36.14 -15.09 -13.42
CA LEU A 317 36.09 -16.03 -12.30
C LEU A 317 36.52 -15.33 -11.02
N VAL A 318 35.70 -15.46 -9.97
CA VAL A 318 35.94 -14.85 -8.66
C VAL A 318 35.96 -15.93 -7.60
N GLU A 319 37.10 -16.08 -6.93
CA GLU A 319 37.23 -16.93 -5.77
C GLU A 319 36.42 -16.34 -4.60
N ARG A 320 35.49 -17.13 -4.06
CA ARG A 320 34.66 -16.79 -2.89
C ARG A 320 35.41 -17.06 -1.58
N GLY A 321 36.67 -16.62 -1.52
CA GLY A 321 37.45 -16.52 -0.29
C GLY A 321 37.12 -15.26 0.50
N MET A 322 37.68 -15.12 1.70
CA MET A 322 37.67 -13.89 2.47
C MET A 322 39.11 -13.38 2.57
N PRO A 323 39.51 -12.33 1.82
CA PRO A 323 38.70 -11.49 0.92
C PRO A 323 38.42 -12.13 -0.46
N PRO A 324 37.35 -11.72 -1.17
CA PRO A 324 37.04 -12.23 -2.50
C PRO A 324 38.12 -11.81 -3.50
N ARG A 325 38.70 -12.79 -4.22
CA ARG A 325 39.80 -12.57 -5.17
C ARG A 325 39.31 -12.76 -6.60
N ARG A 326 39.53 -11.75 -7.45
CA ARG A 326 39.23 -11.82 -8.88
C ARG A 326 40.40 -12.48 -9.62
N LEU A 327 40.13 -13.50 -10.43
CA LEU A 327 41.16 -14.21 -11.19
C LEU A 327 41.44 -13.47 -12.50
N GLU A 328 42.32 -12.47 -12.43
CA GLU A 328 42.71 -11.61 -13.57
C GLU A 328 43.63 -12.32 -14.57
N ALA A 329 43.97 -11.66 -15.68
CA ALA A 329 44.79 -12.23 -16.75
C ALA A 329 46.15 -12.78 -16.27
N SER A 330 46.78 -12.10 -15.29
CA SER A 330 48.05 -12.54 -14.69
C SER A 330 47.96 -13.86 -13.92
N THR A 331 46.76 -14.25 -13.48
CA THR A 331 46.50 -15.48 -12.74
C THR A 331 46.09 -16.63 -13.67
N ARG A 332 45.66 -16.34 -14.91
CA ARG A 332 45.21 -17.37 -15.88
C ARG A 332 46.29 -18.40 -16.21
N SER A 333 47.54 -17.97 -16.31
CA SER A 333 48.68 -18.84 -16.63
C SER A 333 49.24 -19.61 -15.43
N GLN A 334 48.74 -19.37 -14.21
CA GLN A 334 49.20 -20.07 -13.00
C GLN A 334 48.50 -21.42 -12.85
N THR A 335 49.17 -22.37 -12.19
CA THR A 335 48.56 -23.65 -11.84
C THR A 335 47.56 -23.48 -10.70
N ILE A 336 46.61 -24.40 -10.57
CA ILE A 336 45.59 -24.37 -9.51
C ILE A 336 46.23 -24.41 -8.11
N ALA A 337 47.34 -25.13 -7.94
CA ALA A 337 48.13 -25.14 -6.72
C ALA A 337 48.76 -23.76 -6.42
N GLN A 338 49.37 -23.12 -7.41
CA GLN A 338 49.99 -21.80 -7.27
C GLN A 338 48.95 -20.71 -6.96
N ALA A 339 47.79 -20.79 -7.59
CA ALA A 339 46.67 -19.88 -7.39
C ALA A 339 45.92 -20.12 -6.06
N LYS A 340 46.27 -21.16 -5.29
CA LYS A 340 45.61 -21.61 -4.05
C LYS A 340 44.11 -21.93 -4.23
N LEU A 341 43.74 -22.46 -5.40
CA LEU A 341 42.34 -22.75 -5.75
C LEU A 341 41.91 -24.19 -5.44
N SER A 342 42.77 -24.99 -4.82
CA SER A 342 42.44 -26.35 -4.37
C SER A 342 41.27 -26.34 -3.38
N ARG A 343 40.16 -27.03 -3.72
CA ARG A 343 38.92 -27.07 -2.93
C ARG A 343 38.24 -25.70 -2.74
N ALA A 344 38.57 -24.74 -3.59
CA ALA A 344 37.98 -23.41 -3.55
C ALA A 344 36.62 -23.37 -4.28
N VAL A 345 35.80 -22.39 -3.89
CA VAL A 345 34.55 -22.05 -4.57
C VAL A 345 34.81 -20.85 -5.47
N VAL A 346 34.60 -21.02 -6.77
CA VAL A 346 34.85 -20.01 -7.79
C VAL A 346 33.53 -19.66 -8.45
N ALA A 347 33.13 -18.40 -8.37
CA ALA A 347 31.90 -17.88 -8.95
C ALA A 347 32.15 -17.24 -10.32
N LEU A 348 31.28 -17.54 -11.27
CA LEU A 348 31.18 -16.82 -12.54
C LEU A 348 30.50 -15.48 -12.28
N GLN A 349 31.19 -14.40 -12.58
CA GLN A 349 30.65 -13.05 -12.55
C GLN A 349 30.61 -12.51 -13.98
N GLN A 350 29.43 -12.15 -14.46
CA GLN A 350 29.28 -11.46 -15.74
C GLN A 350 29.93 -10.08 -15.66
N LEU A 351 30.68 -9.72 -16.71
CA LEU A 351 31.35 -8.42 -16.85
C LEU A 351 30.40 -7.35 -17.39
#